data_AF-A0A835JPK4-F1
#
_entry.id   AF-A0A835JPK4-F1
#
_cell.length_a   1.000
_cell.length_b   1.000
_cell.length_c   1.000
_cell.angle_alpha   90.00
_cell.angle_beta   90.00
_cell.angle_gamma   90.00
#
_symmetry.space_group_name_H-M   'P 1'
#
loop_
_entity.id
_entity.type
_entity.pdbx_description
1 polymer ?
#
loop_
_entity_poly.entity_id
_entity_poly.type
_entity_poly.pdbx_seq_one_letter_code
_entity_poly.pdbx_strand_id
1 'polypeptide(L)'
;MDFMPIPNSEILGVLVAIFSVTIVAASSYYFLCKKPKGCLDPQKFKEFRLIKKTPISPNAAKLRFSLPTPKSLLGLPAGKHVVCRGKDSEGQEVTRPYTPITLDSQDGYFELVVKMYPKGRMSHHFREMREGEYLAVKGPQGRFSYKPGQVREFGMIAGGTGITPMFQLSRAILENPKDKTNVHLIYANTTLENILLKEELDAFASKFPSRFRVYYVLSQPPEEAWNGGVGHVSIEMIQEYCPPPAFDVQILRCGPPGMNKAMAAHLNALGYSSSMQFEF
;
A
#
# COMPACT_ATOMS: atom_id res chain seq x y z
N MET A 1 -49.28 -54.84 21.31
CA MET A 1 -48.81 -53.46 21.54
C MET A 1 -47.75 -53.19 20.48
N ASP A 2 -48.19 -52.44 19.48
CA ASP A 2 -47.47 -51.53 18.58
C ASP A 2 -46.35 -52.08 17.68
N PHE A 3 -46.78 -52.42 16.45
CA PHE A 3 -45.93 -52.41 15.26
C PHE A 3 -45.46 -50.98 14.99
N MET A 4 -44.16 -50.71 15.08
CA MET A 4 -43.57 -49.49 14.55
C MET A 4 -43.67 -49.50 13.01
N PRO A 5 -44.26 -48.48 12.37
CA PRO A 5 -44.31 -48.42 10.92
C PRO A 5 -42.92 -48.14 10.34
N ILE A 6 -42.51 -48.97 9.39
CA ILE A 6 -41.30 -48.75 8.58
C ILE A 6 -41.50 -47.46 7.77
N PRO A 7 -40.56 -46.51 7.75
CA PRO A 7 -40.72 -45.28 6.97
C PRO A 7 -40.88 -45.61 5.48
N ASN A 8 -41.90 -45.04 4.83
CA ASN A 8 -42.10 -45.15 3.38
C ASN A 8 -40.82 -44.76 2.63
N SER A 9 -40.41 -45.58 1.66
CA SER A 9 -39.22 -45.36 0.82
C SER A 9 -39.22 -43.99 0.14
N GLU A 10 -40.39 -43.43 -0.14
CA GLU A 10 -40.57 -42.07 -0.67
C GLU A 10 -40.13 -40.99 0.33
N ILE A 11 -40.43 -41.14 1.62
CA ILE A 11 -40.03 -40.19 2.67
C ILE A 11 -38.51 -40.20 2.82
N LEU A 12 -37.88 -41.39 2.74
CA LEU A 12 -36.43 -41.52 2.77
C LEU A 12 -35.78 -40.86 1.54
N GLY A 13 -36.38 -41.03 0.35
CA GLY A 13 -35.91 -40.38 -0.89
C GLY A 13 -35.98 -38.86 -0.84
N VAL A 14 -37.07 -38.30 -0.29
CA VAL A 14 -37.24 -36.85 -0.11
C VAL A 14 -36.23 -36.29 0.90
N LEU A 15 -35.97 -37.00 2.01
CA LEU A 15 -34.98 -36.58 3.00
C LEU A 15 -33.55 -36.57 2.43
N VAL A 16 -33.17 -37.58 1.63
CA VAL A 16 -31.86 -37.62 0.96
C VAL A 16 -31.73 -36.50 -0.08
N ALA A 17 -32.80 -36.18 -0.81
CA ALA A 17 -32.80 -35.07 -1.76
C ALA A 17 -32.66 -33.69 -1.06
N ILE A 18 -33.35 -33.47 0.05
CA ILE A 18 -33.23 -32.23 0.83
C ILE A 18 -31.83 -32.10 1.45
N PHE A 19 -31.27 -33.19 1.97
CA PHE A 19 -29.93 -33.19 2.57
C PHE A 19 -28.82 -32.93 1.53
N SER A 20 -28.95 -33.48 0.32
CA SER A 20 -28.00 -33.22 -0.77
C SER A 20 -28.09 -31.78 -1.30
N VAL A 21 -29.30 -31.24 -1.48
CA VAL A 21 -29.48 -29.83 -1.89
C VAL A 21 -28.92 -28.86 -0.86
N THR A 22 -29.14 -29.11 0.43
CA THR A 22 -28.61 -28.25 1.51
C THR A 22 -27.09 -28.32 1.62
N ILE A 23 -26.47 -29.49 1.45
CA ILE A 23 -25.00 -29.61 1.39
C ILE A 23 -24.43 -28.86 0.20
N VAL A 24 -25.02 -29.00 -1.00
CA VAL A 24 -24.55 -28.30 -2.20
C VAL A 24 -24.70 -26.79 -2.02
N ALA A 25 -25.84 -26.32 -1.53
CA ALA A 25 -26.06 -24.89 -1.27
C ALA A 25 -25.10 -24.34 -0.21
N ALA A 26 -24.89 -25.07 0.90
CA ALA A 26 -23.95 -24.67 1.95
C ALA A 26 -22.49 -24.71 1.46
N SER A 27 -22.14 -25.67 0.62
CA SER A 27 -20.80 -25.78 0.01
C SER A 27 -20.58 -24.65 -0.99
N SER A 28 -21.52 -24.41 -1.90
CA SER A 28 -21.50 -23.29 -2.83
C SER A 28 -21.45 -21.96 -2.10
N TYR A 29 -22.26 -21.78 -1.06
CA TYR A 29 -22.22 -20.59 -0.20
C TYR A 29 -20.87 -20.46 0.51
N TYR A 30 -20.33 -21.54 1.06
CA TYR A 30 -19.01 -21.55 1.69
C TYR A 30 -17.89 -21.19 0.70
N PHE A 31 -17.91 -21.73 -0.52
CA PHE A 31 -16.95 -21.39 -1.58
C PHE A 31 -17.15 -19.96 -2.11
N LEU A 32 -18.38 -19.47 -2.18
CA LEU A 32 -18.72 -18.08 -2.54
C LEU A 32 -18.29 -17.08 -1.45
N CYS A 33 -18.33 -17.49 -0.18
CA CYS A 33 -17.98 -16.65 0.97
C CYS A 33 -16.49 -16.75 1.35
N LYS A 34 -15.76 -17.76 0.86
CA LYS A 34 -14.33 -17.92 1.18
C LYS A 34 -13.55 -16.81 0.50
N LYS A 35 -13.05 -15.86 1.28
CA LYS A 35 -12.15 -14.82 0.76
C LYS A 35 -10.95 -15.50 0.09
N PRO A 36 -10.58 -15.10 -1.14
CA PRO A 36 -9.41 -15.64 -1.82
C PRO A 36 -8.18 -15.48 -0.94
N LYS A 37 -7.44 -16.59 -0.76
CA LYS A 37 -6.21 -16.59 0.05
C LYS A 37 -5.13 -15.82 -0.71
N GLY A 38 -4.56 -14.82 -0.07
CA GLY A 38 -3.43 -14.05 -0.60
C GLY A 38 -2.20 -14.90 -0.90
N CYS A 39 -1.38 -14.42 -1.82
CA CYS A 39 -0.14 -15.08 -2.23
C CYS A 39 1.01 -14.91 -1.24
N LEU A 40 0.97 -13.91 -0.37
CA LEU A 40 2.00 -13.68 0.64
C LEU A 40 2.03 -14.76 1.75
N ASP A 41 3.14 -14.83 2.48
CA ASP A 41 3.28 -15.62 3.72
C ASP A 41 4.03 -14.78 4.76
N PRO A 42 3.49 -14.60 5.98
CA PRO A 42 4.07 -13.68 6.96
C PRO A 42 5.37 -14.22 7.57
N GLN A 43 5.60 -15.53 7.50
CA GLN A 43 6.75 -16.20 8.11
C GLN A 43 7.79 -16.62 7.09
N LYS A 44 7.38 -17.00 5.87
CA LYS A 44 8.26 -17.56 4.83
C LYS A 44 8.41 -16.62 3.64
N PHE A 45 9.62 -16.59 3.08
CA PHE A 45 9.84 -15.96 1.78
C PHE A 45 9.25 -16.82 0.66
N LYS A 46 8.58 -16.17 -0.28
CA LYS A 46 8.07 -16.75 -1.52
C LYS A 46 8.68 -16.01 -2.71
N GLU A 47 8.93 -16.73 -3.78
CA GLU A 47 9.59 -16.18 -4.98
C GLU A 47 8.55 -15.63 -5.96
N PHE A 48 8.77 -14.41 -6.44
CA PHE A 48 7.91 -13.75 -7.43
C PHE A 48 8.73 -13.28 -8.62
N ARG A 49 8.31 -13.65 -9.83
CA ARG A 49 9.05 -13.36 -11.06
C ARG A 49 8.87 -11.91 -11.48
N LEU A 50 9.96 -11.19 -11.75
CA LEU A 50 9.95 -9.88 -12.39
C LEU A 50 9.52 -10.05 -13.85
N ILE A 51 8.40 -9.44 -14.21
CA ILE A 51 7.86 -9.49 -15.59
C ILE A 51 8.02 -8.17 -16.34
N LYS A 52 8.25 -7.06 -15.64
CA LYS A 52 8.51 -5.77 -16.27
C LYS A 52 9.31 -4.83 -15.38
N LYS A 53 10.31 -4.15 -15.95
CA LYS A 53 11.09 -3.08 -15.30
C LYS A 53 10.98 -1.79 -16.12
N THR A 54 10.24 -0.81 -15.63
CA THR A 54 10.01 0.47 -16.31
C THR A 54 10.78 1.59 -15.57
N PRO A 55 11.80 2.22 -16.18
CA PRO A 55 12.42 3.43 -15.61
C PRO A 55 11.39 4.55 -15.47
N ILE A 56 11.42 5.29 -14.36
CA ILE A 56 10.52 6.43 -14.08
C ILE A 56 11.24 7.71 -13.67
N SER A 57 12.51 7.61 -13.29
CA SER A 57 13.43 8.73 -13.09
C SER A 57 14.87 8.22 -13.28
N PRO A 58 15.90 9.08 -13.34
CA PRO A 58 17.28 8.65 -13.55
C PRO A 58 17.78 7.57 -12.55
N ASN A 59 17.19 7.52 -11.35
CA ASN A 59 17.54 6.54 -10.33
C ASN A 59 16.34 5.80 -9.74
N ALA A 60 15.20 5.72 -10.44
CA ALA A 60 14.06 4.94 -9.95
C ALA A 60 13.33 4.18 -11.07
N ALA A 61 12.75 3.05 -10.71
CA ALA A 61 11.97 2.21 -11.62
C ALA A 61 10.69 1.70 -10.93
N LYS A 62 9.65 1.45 -11.76
CA LYS A 62 8.51 0.59 -11.44
C LYS A 62 8.87 -0.85 -11.83
N LEU A 63 8.83 -1.76 -10.86
CA LEU A 63 9.11 -3.19 -11.04
C LEU A 63 7.81 -3.98 -10.83
N ARG A 64 7.35 -4.68 -11.87
CA ARG A 64 6.14 -5.49 -11.85
C ARG A 64 6.48 -6.95 -11.71
N PHE A 65 5.92 -7.59 -10.69
CA PHE A 65 6.12 -9.01 -10.40
C PHE A 65 4.83 -9.79 -10.62
N SER A 66 4.92 -10.95 -11.28
CA SER A 66 3.76 -11.82 -11.48
C SER A 66 3.42 -12.60 -10.22
N LEU A 67 2.12 -12.75 -9.95
CA LEU A 67 1.59 -13.70 -8.99
C LEU A 67 1.42 -15.09 -9.64
N PRO A 68 1.18 -16.16 -8.85
CA PRO A 68 1.11 -17.53 -9.37
C PRO A 68 0.10 -17.76 -10.50
N THR A 69 -1.01 -17.01 -10.52
CA THR A 69 -2.00 -17.05 -11.59
C THR A 69 -2.49 -15.65 -11.95
N PRO A 70 -3.05 -15.42 -13.16
CA PRO A 70 -3.63 -14.13 -13.54
C PRO A 70 -4.83 -13.66 -12.69
N LYS A 71 -5.37 -14.52 -11.83
CA LYS A 71 -6.48 -14.24 -10.90
C LYS A 71 -6.05 -14.26 -9.43
N SER A 72 -4.77 -14.44 -9.18
CA SER A 72 -4.22 -14.41 -7.83
C SER A 72 -4.24 -12.98 -7.29
N LEU A 73 -4.47 -12.84 -5.99
CA LEU A 73 -4.33 -11.59 -5.26
C LEU A 73 -3.07 -11.64 -4.40
N LEU A 74 -2.40 -10.49 -4.21
CA LEU A 74 -1.22 -10.43 -3.35
C LEU A 74 -1.59 -10.77 -1.90
N GLY A 75 -2.72 -10.25 -1.42
CA GLY A 75 -3.19 -10.39 -0.04
C GLY A 75 -2.46 -9.45 0.91
N LEU A 76 -2.22 -8.20 0.47
CA LEU A 76 -1.57 -7.18 1.28
C LEU A 76 -2.60 -6.15 1.74
N PRO A 77 -2.98 -6.11 3.03
CA PRO A 77 -3.86 -5.08 3.55
C PRO A 77 -3.25 -3.68 3.38
N ALA A 78 -4.07 -2.68 3.05
CA ALA A 78 -3.62 -1.30 2.90
C ALA A 78 -2.93 -0.78 4.18
N GLY A 79 -1.78 -0.11 4.00
CA GLY A 79 -0.91 0.37 5.06
C GLY A 79 0.04 -0.69 5.64
N LYS A 80 0.04 -1.91 5.11
CA LYS A 80 1.09 -2.91 5.35
C LYS A 80 2.13 -2.88 4.23
N HIS A 81 3.28 -3.47 4.49
CA HIS A 81 4.37 -3.61 3.52
C HIS A 81 4.81 -5.07 3.42
N VAL A 82 5.70 -5.35 2.46
CA VAL A 82 6.41 -6.63 2.33
C VAL A 82 7.88 -6.45 2.67
N VAL A 83 8.55 -7.54 3.03
CA VAL A 83 10.00 -7.60 3.18
C VAL A 83 10.57 -8.33 1.97
N CYS A 84 11.41 -7.65 1.21
CA CYS A 84 12.13 -8.22 0.09
C CYS A 84 13.51 -8.68 0.56
N ARG A 85 14.00 -9.78 0.01
CA ARG A 85 15.35 -10.30 0.20
C ARG A 85 16.08 -10.34 -1.13
N GLY A 86 17.30 -9.83 -1.13
CA GLY A 86 18.19 -9.80 -2.29
C GLY A 86 19.65 -9.97 -1.89
N LYS A 87 20.56 -9.64 -2.79
CA LYS A 87 22.02 -9.70 -2.58
C LYS A 87 22.67 -8.36 -2.93
N ASP A 88 23.66 -7.95 -2.14
CA ASP A 88 24.48 -6.77 -2.45
C ASP A 88 25.63 -7.09 -3.41
N SER A 89 26.51 -6.10 -3.64
CA SER A 89 27.67 -6.20 -4.55
C SER A 89 28.71 -7.23 -4.12
N GLU A 90 28.70 -7.65 -2.86
CA GLU A 90 29.60 -8.67 -2.32
C GLU A 90 28.91 -10.05 -2.28
N GLY A 91 27.68 -10.15 -2.80
CA GLY A 91 26.88 -11.37 -2.76
C GLY A 91 26.23 -11.66 -1.40
N GLN A 92 26.36 -10.77 -0.41
CA GLN A 92 25.79 -10.96 0.91
C GLN A 92 24.28 -10.69 0.89
N GLU A 93 23.51 -11.48 1.65
CA GLU A 93 22.07 -11.29 1.75
C GLU A 93 21.73 -9.93 2.41
N VAL A 94 20.72 -9.28 1.86
CA VAL A 94 20.14 -8.03 2.39
C VAL A 94 18.63 -8.13 2.36
N THR A 95 17.97 -7.68 3.44
CA THR A 95 16.51 -7.60 3.52
C THR A 95 16.08 -6.16 3.75
N ARG A 96 15.03 -5.70 3.05
CA ARG A 96 14.48 -4.36 3.21
C ARG A 96 12.95 -4.35 3.03
N PRO A 97 12.23 -3.50 3.77
CA PRO A 97 10.80 -3.31 3.56
C PRO A 97 10.54 -2.53 2.27
N TYR A 98 9.48 -2.90 1.56
CA TYR A 98 8.93 -2.18 0.41
C TYR A 98 7.41 -2.21 0.49
N THR A 99 6.77 -1.10 0.15
CA THR A 99 5.31 -1.02 0.06
C THR A 99 4.88 -1.11 -1.41
N PRO A 100 4.23 -2.20 -1.83
CA PRO A 100 3.62 -2.29 -3.15
C PRO A 100 2.62 -1.16 -3.39
N ILE A 101 2.65 -0.60 -4.59
CA ILE A 101 1.75 0.48 -5.01
C ILE A 101 0.44 -0.03 -5.63
N THR A 102 0.29 -1.36 -5.68
CA THR A 102 -0.91 -2.08 -6.13
C THR A 102 -1.78 -2.49 -4.95
N LEU A 103 -3.08 -2.62 -5.18
CA LEU A 103 -4.04 -3.16 -4.22
C LEU A 103 -4.53 -4.54 -4.65
N ASP A 104 -5.22 -5.25 -3.76
CA ASP A 104 -5.89 -6.52 -4.06
C ASP A 104 -7.08 -6.37 -5.04
N SER A 105 -7.35 -5.18 -5.56
CA SER A 105 -8.24 -4.98 -6.72
C SER A 105 -7.55 -5.25 -8.06
N GLN A 106 -6.22 -5.41 -8.06
CA GLN A 106 -5.42 -5.71 -9.24
C GLN A 106 -4.99 -7.18 -9.20
N ASP A 107 -5.56 -7.97 -10.11
CA ASP A 107 -5.27 -9.40 -10.20
C ASP A 107 -3.93 -9.68 -10.88
N GLY A 108 -3.25 -10.74 -10.44
CA GLY A 108 -2.18 -11.39 -11.18
C GLY A 108 -0.80 -10.76 -11.08
N TYR A 109 -0.66 -9.58 -10.48
CA TYR A 109 0.64 -8.94 -10.29
C TYR A 109 0.67 -8.00 -9.08
N PHE A 110 1.87 -7.61 -8.67
CA PHE A 110 2.09 -6.44 -7.81
C PHE A 110 3.24 -5.59 -8.34
N GLU A 111 3.27 -4.31 -7.96
CA GLU A 111 4.31 -3.38 -8.39
C GLU A 111 5.03 -2.74 -7.22
N LEU A 112 6.35 -2.66 -7.32
CA LEU A 112 7.20 -1.89 -6.43
C LEU A 112 7.74 -0.67 -7.16
N VAL A 113 7.77 0.47 -6.47
CA VAL A 113 8.54 1.64 -6.90
C VAL A 113 9.83 1.66 -6.11
N VAL A 114 10.97 1.54 -6.80
CA VAL A 114 12.28 1.43 -6.15
C VAL A 114 13.18 2.54 -6.65
N LYS A 115 13.64 3.39 -5.72
CA LYS A 115 14.76 4.32 -5.95
C LYS A 115 16.08 3.61 -5.62
N MET A 116 16.97 3.55 -6.60
CA MET A 116 18.25 2.85 -6.56
C MET A 116 19.37 3.82 -6.21
N TYR A 117 19.71 3.87 -4.92
CA TYR A 117 20.84 4.67 -4.42
C TYR A 117 22.19 4.03 -4.81
N PRO A 118 23.20 4.79 -5.28
CA PRO A 118 24.46 4.25 -5.79
C PRO A 118 25.20 3.30 -4.83
N LYS A 119 25.18 3.63 -3.52
CA LYS A 119 25.83 2.85 -2.44
C LYS A 119 24.85 1.97 -1.65
N GLY A 120 23.60 1.83 -2.11
CA GLY A 120 22.59 1.05 -1.40
C GLY A 120 22.77 -0.45 -1.64
N ARG A 121 22.90 -1.24 -0.57
CA ARG A 121 23.02 -2.71 -0.63
C ARG A 121 21.85 -3.36 -1.39
N MET A 122 20.61 -3.07 -0.99
CA MET A 122 19.43 -3.56 -1.72
C MET A 122 19.24 -2.85 -3.07
N SER A 123 19.68 -1.60 -3.21
CA SER A 123 19.67 -0.90 -4.50
C SER A 123 20.54 -1.61 -5.53
N HIS A 124 21.67 -2.20 -5.12
CA HIS A 124 22.50 -3.03 -5.98
C HIS A 124 21.69 -4.20 -6.55
N HIS A 125 21.01 -4.96 -5.69
CA HIS A 125 20.15 -6.06 -6.12
C HIS A 125 19.16 -5.64 -7.23
N PHE A 126 18.43 -4.55 -7.03
CA PHE A 126 17.45 -4.08 -8.00
C PHE A 126 18.04 -3.47 -9.28
N ARG A 127 19.28 -2.96 -9.23
CA ARG A 127 19.99 -2.53 -10.45
C ARG A 127 20.30 -3.74 -11.33
N GLU A 128 20.88 -4.78 -10.74
CA GLU A 128 21.28 -5.99 -11.45
C GLU A 128 20.10 -6.85 -11.90
N MET A 129 18.98 -6.81 -11.17
CA MET A 129 17.82 -7.64 -11.47
C MET A 129 17.25 -7.39 -12.87
N ARG A 130 17.07 -8.48 -13.61
CA ARG A 130 16.55 -8.54 -14.99
C ARG A 130 15.17 -9.18 -15.06
N GLU A 131 14.41 -8.81 -16.08
CA GLU A 131 13.12 -9.46 -16.36
C GLU A 131 13.31 -10.97 -16.57
N GLY A 132 12.46 -11.77 -15.96
CA GLY A 132 12.61 -13.23 -15.89
C GLY A 132 13.14 -13.75 -14.54
N GLU A 133 13.84 -12.93 -13.78
CA GLU A 133 14.40 -13.31 -12.47
C GLU A 133 13.36 -13.23 -11.34
N TYR A 134 13.70 -13.79 -10.18
CA TYR A 134 12.78 -13.91 -9.04
C TYR A 134 13.24 -13.05 -7.86
N LEU A 135 12.27 -12.43 -7.19
CA LEU A 135 12.45 -11.73 -5.93
C LEU A 135 11.83 -12.52 -4.79
N ALA A 136 12.61 -12.78 -3.75
CA ALA A 136 12.15 -13.37 -2.51
C ALA A 136 11.37 -12.33 -1.68
N VAL A 137 10.09 -12.57 -1.43
CA VAL A 137 9.19 -11.66 -0.71
C VAL A 137 8.46 -12.37 0.44
N LYS A 138 8.42 -11.72 1.61
CA LYS A 138 7.69 -12.15 2.81
C LYS A 138 6.70 -11.07 3.24
N GLY A 139 5.51 -11.42 3.70
CA GLY A 139 4.50 -10.45 4.14
C GLY A 139 3.12 -11.05 4.43
N PRO A 140 2.13 -10.26 4.83
CA PRO A 140 2.20 -8.83 5.12
C PRO A 140 2.97 -8.53 6.42
N GLN A 141 3.60 -7.36 6.49
CA GLN A 141 4.33 -6.85 7.67
C GLN A 141 3.91 -5.39 7.95
N GLY A 142 4.19 -4.91 9.18
CA GLY A 142 3.93 -3.53 9.58
C GLY A 142 2.87 -3.38 10.67
N ARG A 143 2.92 -2.26 11.38
CA ARG A 143 2.10 -1.97 12.57
C ARG A 143 0.77 -1.30 12.24
N PHE A 144 0.74 -0.46 11.21
CA PHE A 144 -0.47 0.28 10.81
C PHE A 144 -1.60 -0.67 10.44
N SER A 145 -2.84 -0.36 10.82
CA SER A 145 -4.01 -1.09 10.38
C SER A 145 -5.04 -0.10 9.89
N TYR A 146 -5.41 -0.21 8.62
CA TYR A 146 -6.42 0.64 8.02
C TYR A 146 -7.82 0.01 8.09
N LYS A 147 -8.83 0.83 8.33
CA LYS A 147 -10.24 0.50 8.11
C LYS A 147 -10.93 1.67 7.40
N PRO A 148 -11.82 1.40 6.42
CA PRO A 148 -12.57 2.47 5.76
C PRO A 148 -13.33 3.36 6.75
N GLY A 149 -13.16 4.67 6.64
CA GLY A 149 -13.81 5.66 7.50
C GLY A 149 -13.31 5.68 8.96
N GLN A 150 -12.12 5.13 9.27
CA GLN A 150 -11.60 5.14 10.63
C GLN A 150 -11.29 6.55 11.18
N VAL A 151 -11.04 7.50 10.28
CA VAL A 151 -10.84 8.92 10.59
C VAL A 151 -11.57 9.75 9.54
N ARG A 152 -11.86 11.01 9.85
CA ARG A 152 -12.44 11.95 8.90
C ARG A 152 -11.40 12.38 7.88
N GLU A 153 -10.17 12.65 8.31
CA GLU A 153 -9.09 13.12 7.43
C GLU A 153 -7.73 12.54 7.79
N PHE A 154 -6.95 12.22 6.76
CA PHE A 154 -5.51 11.99 6.88
C PHE A 154 -4.73 13.20 6.41
N GLY A 155 -3.77 13.65 7.21
CA GLY A 155 -2.61 14.37 6.71
C GLY A 155 -1.48 13.39 6.44
N MET A 156 -0.83 13.48 5.29
CA MET A 156 0.26 12.59 4.89
C MET A 156 1.47 13.45 4.55
N ILE A 157 2.63 13.12 5.13
CA ILE A 157 3.89 13.82 4.86
C ILE A 157 4.89 12.79 4.35
N ALA A 158 5.22 12.88 3.07
CA ALA A 158 6.09 11.94 2.39
C ALA A 158 7.41 12.58 1.94
N GLY A 159 8.51 11.85 2.06
CA GLY A 159 9.81 12.24 1.51
C GLY A 159 10.37 11.18 0.58
N GLY A 160 10.63 11.52 -0.68
CA GLY A 160 11.18 10.58 -1.67
C GLY A 160 10.37 9.28 -1.76
N THR A 161 11.00 8.13 -1.55
CA THR A 161 10.32 6.81 -1.61
C THR A 161 9.28 6.57 -0.52
N GLY A 162 9.23 7.44 0.50
CA GLY A 162 8.17 7.44 1.53
C GLY A 162 6.77 7.71 0.97
N ILE A 163 6.65 8.10 -0.31
CA ILE A 163 5.38 8.20 -1.01
C ILE A 163 4.64 6.87 -1.14
N THR A 164 5.34 5.73 -1.20
CA THR A 164 4.74 4.43 -1.51
C THR A 164 3.66 3.97 -0.52
N PRO A 165 3.83 4.04 0.82
CA PRO A 165 2.72 3.78 1.76
C PRO A 165 1.59 4.80 1.66
N MET A 166 1.90 6.08 1.43
CA MET A 166 0.88 7.13 1.29
C MET A 166 0.04 6.91 0.04
N PHE A 167 0.67 6.56 -1.07
CA PHE A 167 0.02 6.26 -2.34
C PHE A 167 -0.86 5.01 -2.22
N GLN A 168 -0.35 3.92 -1.63
CA GLN A 168 -1.14 2.71 -1.41
C GLN A 168 -2.40 3.00 -0.58
N LEU A 169 -2.26 3.74 0.51
CA LEU A 169 -3.39 4.08 1.36
C LEU A 169 -4.37 5.04 0.68
N SER A 170 -3.86 6.05 -0.03
CA SER A 170 -4.69 6.99 -0.82
C SER A 170 -5.53 6.25 -1.85
N ARG A 171 -4.96 5.27 -2.55
CA ARG A 171 -5.70 4.41 -3.48
C ARG A 171 -6.81 3.64 -2.76
N ALA A 172 -6.50 3.01 -1.63
CA ALA A 172 -7.47 2.22 -0.87
C ALA A 172 -8.67 3.06 -0.39
N ILE A 173 -8.42 4.34 -0.07
CA ILE A 173 -9.46 5.31 0.29
C ILE A 173 -10.25 5.76 -0.93
N LEU A 174 -9.57 6.31 -1.94
CA LEU A 174 -10.22 7.02 -3.05
C LEU A 174 -10.91 6.09 -4.04
N GLU A 175 -10.39 4.88 -4.23
CA GLU A 175 -10.99 3.87 -5.11
C GLU A 175 -12.14 3.11 -4.43
N ASN A 176 -12.36 3.29 -3.12
CA ASN A 176 -13.47 2.70 -2.38
C ASN A 176 -14.65 3.69 -2.28
N PRO A 177 -15.78 3.46 -2.99
CA PRO A 177 -16.90 4.41 -2.99
C PRO A 177 -17.59 4.56 -1.62
N LYS A 178 -17.43 3.58 -0.72
CA LYS A 178 -17.98 3.62 0.65
C LYS A 178 -17.11 4.43 1.61
N ASP A 179 -15.89 4.77 1.22
CA ASP A 179 -14.95 5.49 2.05
C ASP A 179 -15.07 6.99 1.85
N LYS A 180 -15.36 7.72 2.94
CA LYS A 180 -15.56 9.17 2.93
C LYS A 180 -14.38 9.97 3.50
N THR A 181 -13.28 9.32 3.84
CA THR A 181 -12.07 9.92 4.40
C THR A 181 -11.35 10.90 3.45
N ASN A 182 -11.06 12.14 3.87
CA ASN A 182 -10.23 13.05 3.08
C ASN A 182 -8.74 12.73 3.22
N VAL A 183 -7.96 13.04 2.20
CA VAL A 183 -6.51 12.85 2.20
C VAL A 183 -5.83 14.14 1.75
N HIS A 184 -4.92 14.64 2.58
CA HIS A 184 -4.07 15.77 2.30
C HIS A 184 -2.61 15.30 2.32
N LEU A 185 -1.88 15.55 1.24
CA LEU A 185 -0.51 15.06 1.06
C LEU A 185 0.45 16.23 0.88
N ILE A 186 1.42 16.35 1.77
CA ILE A 186 2.65 17.13 1.53
C ILE A 186 3.72 16.15 1.05
N TYR A 187 4.27 16.38 -0.14
CA TYR A 187 5.26 15.49 -0.74
C TYR A 187 6.56 16.23 -1.09
N ALA A 188 7.62 15.89 -0.36
CA ALA A 188 8.92 16.54 -0.44
C ALA A 188 9.95 15.71 -1.24
N ASN A 189 10.61 16.37 -2.20
CA ASN A 189 11.66 15.79 -3.03
C ASN A 189 12.81 16.78 -3.23
N THR A 190 13.93 16.33 -3.78
CA THR A 190 15.07 17.21 -4.04
C THR A 190 14.81 18.11 -5.24
N THR A 191 14.49 17.51 -6.39
CA THR A 191 14.22 18.19 -7.67
C THR A 191 12.89 17.71 -8.26
N LEU A 192 12.40 18.41 -9.29
CA LEU A 192 11.15 18.06 -9.98
C LEU A 192 11.16 16.62 -10.54
N GLU A 193 12.27 16.21 -11.17
CA GLU A 193 12.45 14.86 -11.74
C GLU A 193 12.45 13.75 -10.68
N ASN A 194 12.59 14.11 -9.40
CA ASN A 194 12.61 13.17 -8.29
C ASN A 194 11.22 12.92 -7.69
N ILE A 195 10.19 13.61 -8.16
CA ILE A 195 8.80 13.39 -7.73
C ILE A 195 8.29 12.08 -8.35
N LEU A 196 8.37 11.00 -7.57
CA LEU A 196 7.88 9.69 -7.99
C LEU A 196 6.34 9.68 -7.99
N LEU A 197 5.74 9.05 -9.01
CA LEU A 197 4.28 8.89 -9.17
C LEU A 197 3.52 10.21 -9.34
N LYS A 198 4.17 11.25 -9.89
CA LYS A 198 3.58 12.57 -10.01
C LYS A 198 2.31 12.54 -10.85
N GLU A 199 2.34 11.86 -12.00
CA GLU A 199 1.20 11.77 -12.90
C GLU A 199 0.01 11.05 -12.23
N GLU A 200 0.27 9.98 -11.48
CA GLU A 200 -0.78 9.26 -10.76
C GLU A 200 -1.37 10.11 -9.61
N LEU A 201 -0.56 10.87 -8.90
CA LEU A 201 -0.99 11.78 -7.83
C LEU A 201 -1.82 12.95 -8.38
N ASP A 202 -1.38 13.57 -9.47
CA ASP A 202 -2.11 14.66 -10.13
C ASP A 202 -3.44 14.17 -10.71
N ALA A 203 -3.49 12.92 -11.19
CA ALA A 203 -4.72 12.28 -11.62
C ALA A 203 -5.70 12.07 -10.46
N PHE A 204 -5.23 11.73 -9.25
CA PHE A 204 -6.10 11.69 -8.07
C PHE A 204 -6.61 13.06 -7.67
N ALA A 205 -5.77 14.10 -7.70
CA ALA A 205 -6.20 15.46 -7.39
C ALA A 205 -7.27 15.94 -8.39
N SER A 206 -7.10 15.62 -9.67
CA SER A 206 -8.06 15.97 -10.72
C SER A 206 -9.38 15.17 -10.62
N LYS A 207 -9.29 13.86 -10.31
CA LYS A 207 -10.46 12.97 -10.22
C LYS A 207 -11.26 13.14 -8.93
N PHE A 208 -10.58 13.50 -7.83
CA PHE A 208 -11.17 13.61 -6.49
C PHE A 208 -10.87 14.97 -5.83
N PRO A 209 -11.20 16.10 -6.46
CA PRO A 209 -10.75 17.43 -6.03
C PRO A 209 -11.27 17.86 -4.65
N SER A 210 -12.39 17.30 -4.19
CA SER A 210 -12.95 17.54 -2.87
C SER A 210 -12.43 16.60 -1.77
N ARG A 211 -11.65 15.58 -2.13
CA ARG A 211 -11.26 14.47 -1.25
C ARG A 211 -9.76 14.21 -1.20
N PHE A 212 -9.01 14.62 -2.23
CA PHE A 212 -7.56 14.47 -2.31
C PHE A 212 -6.91 15.80 -2.68
N ARG A 213 -5.95 16.24 -1.86
CA ARG A 213 -5.11 17.41 -2.13
C ARG A 213 -3.64 17.00 -2.01
N VAL A 214 -2.81 17.47 -2.94
CA VAL A 214 -1.36 17.28 -2.90
C VAL A 214 -0.66 18.62 -3.01
N TYR A 215 0.31 18.83 -2.13
CA TYR A 215 1.22 19.97 -2.15
C TYR A 215 2.65 19.45 -2.26
N TYR A 216 3.33 19.87 -3.33
CA TYR A 216 4.69 19.44 -3.60
C TYR A 216 5.70 20.43 -3.01
N VAL A 217 6.80 19.92 -2.46
CA VAL A 217 7.89 20.71 -1.87
C VAL A 217 9.22 20.26 -2.47
N LEU A 218 10.03 21.20 -2.96
CA LEU A 218 11.34 20.92 -3.53
C LEU A 218 12.45 21.66 -2.79
N SER A 219 13.51 20.95 -2.40
CA SER A 219 14.69 21.59 -1.82
C SER A 219 15.54 22.31 -2.86
N GLN A 220 15.49 21.88 -4.12
CA GLN A 220 16.18 22.44 -5.28
C GLN A 220 15.17 22.55 -6.43
N PRO A 221 14.23 23.52 -6.37
CA PRO A 221 13.29 23.76 -7.46
C PRO A 221 14.02 24.26 -8.71
N PRO A 222 13.41 24.13 -9.91
CA PRO A 222 13.90 24.83 -11.09
C PRO A 222 13.89 26.36 -10.86
N GLU A 223 14.82 27.09 -11.48
CA GLU A 223 14.95 28.55 -11.31
C GLU A 223 13.70 29.31 -11.76
N GLU A 224 12.98 28.76 -12.74
CA GLU A 224 11.74 29.30 -13.28
C GLU A 224 10.60 28.26 -13.15
N ALA A 225 9.37 28.72 -12.95
CA ALA A 225 8.14 27.91 -12.99
C ALA A 225 7.85 26.93 -11.83
N TRP A 226 8.32 27.19 -10.60
CA TRP A 226 7.90 26.46 -9.41
C TRP A 226 6.91 27.24 -8.54
N ASN A 227 5.71 26.69 -8.34
CA ASN A 227 4.66 27.28 -7.48
C ASN A 227 4.40 26.48 -6.20
N GLY A 228 5.20 25.45 -5.93
CA GLY A 228 5.11 24.65 -4.72
C GLY A 228 6.00 25.18 -3.60
N GLY A 229 6.14 24.39 -2.53
CA GLY A 229 7.01 24.74 -1.40
C GLY A 229 8.49 24.66 -1.76
N VAL A 230 9.31 25.51 -1.15
CA VAL A 230 10.75 25.55 -1.36
C VAL A 230 11.48 25.21 -0.07
N GLY A 231 12.51 24.37 -0.16
CA GLY A 231 13.34 23.94 0.97
C GLY A 231 12.85 22.64 1.60
N HIS A 232 12.88 22.58 2.93
CA HIS A 232 12.32 21.47 3.71
C HIS A 232 10.88 21.79 4.10
N VAL A 233 10.08 20.75 4.38
CA VAL A 233 8.73 20.91 4.92
C VAL A 233 8.79 21.72 6.20
N SER A 234 8.12 22.87 6.24
CA SER A 234 8.10 23.77 7.40
C SER A 234 6.85 23.55 8.26
N ILE A 235 6.83 24.18 9.44
CA ILE A 235 5.67 24.13 10.33
C ILE A 235 4.46 24.84 9.70
N GLU A 236 4.70 25.94 8.98
CA GLU A 236 3.68 26.72 8.27
C GLU A 236 3.06 25.90 7.14
N MET A 237 3.87 25.15 6.38
CA MET A 237 3.36 24.24 5.35
C MET A 237 2.45 23.17 5.96
N ILE A 238 2.78 22.64 7.14
CA ILE A 238 1.91 21.65 7.81
C ILE A 238 0.61 22.31 8.26
N GLN A 239 0.65 23.54 8.80
CA GLN A 239 -0.56 24.27 9.21
C GLN A 239 -1.49 24.57 8.04
N GLU A 240 -0.93 24.91 6.89
CA GLU A 240 -1.71 25.28 5.70
C GLU A 240 -2.27 24.07 4.95
N TYR A 241 -1.46 23.01 4.81
CA TYR A 241 -1.77 21.89 3.91
C TYR A 241 -2.17 20.59 4.61
N CYS A 242 -2.09 20.49 5.96
CA CYS A 242 -2.64 19.35 6.70
C CYS A 242 -3.88 19.73 7.51
N PRO A 243 -4.79 18.77 7.78
CA PRO A 243 -5.96 19.03 8.61
C PRO A 243 -5.54 19.35 10.06
N PRO A 244 -6.14 20.34 10.74
CA PRO A 244 -5.75 20.73 12.09
C PRO A 244 -5.95 19.58 13.10
N PRO A 245 -5.24 19.59 14.24
CA PRO A 245 -5.40 18.56 15.25
C PRO A 245 -6.85 18.39 15.70
N ALA A 246 -7.37 17.18 15.58
CA ALA A 246 -8.71 16.80 16.02
C ALA A 246 -8.74 15.30 16.36
N PHE A 247 -9.71 14.86 17.16
CA PHE A 247 -9.82 13.47 17.59
C PHE A 247 -10.06 12.49 16.43
N ASP A 248 -10.57 12.98 15.30
CA ASP A 248 -10.89 12.23 14.08
C ASP A 248 -9.93 12.55 12.92
N VAL A 249 -8.71 13.01 13.24
CA VAL A 249 -7.63 13.30 12.30
C VAL A 249 -6.40 12.47 12.65
N GLN A 250 -5.73 11.94 11.62
CA GLN A 250 -4.45 11.25 11.80
C GLN A 250 -3.41 11.74 10.78
N ILE A 251 -2.22 12.04 11.27
CA ILE A 251 -1.06 12.41 10.47
C ILE A 251 -0.15 11.20 10.29
N LEU A 252 0.14 10.86 9.05
CA LEU A 252 1.04 9.79 8.65
C LEU A 252 2.32 10.39 8.09
N ARG A 253 3.48 9.86 8.48
CA ARG A 253 4.77 10.28 7.93
C ARG A 253 5.63 9.11 7.48
N CYS A 254 6.35 9.31 6.39
CA CYS A 254 7.36 8.37 5.92
C CYS A 254 8.40 9.10 5.04
N GLY A 255 9.67 8.93 5.35
CA GLY A 255 10.76 9.58 4.63
C GLY A 255 12.12 9.27 5.28
N PRO A 256 13.18 9.99 4.88
CA PRO A 256 14.49 9.86 5.51
C PRO A 256 14.42 10.13 7.03
N PRO A 257 15.27 9.49 7.87
CA PRO A 257 15.20 9.63 9.32
C PRO A 257 15.26 11.08 9.83
N GLY A 258 16.08 11.93 9.19
CA GLY A 258 16.16 13.35 9.52
C GLY A 258 14.86 14.10 9.28
N MET A 259 14.17 13.79 8.18
CA MET A 259 12.84 14.34 7.89
C MET A 259 11.82 13.87 8.92
N ASN A 260 11.72 12.56 9.19
CA ASN A 260 10.75 12.03 10.16
C ASN A 260 10.92 12.67 11.54
N LYS A 261 12.17 12.85 12.00
CA LYS A 261 12.48 13.52 13.26
C LYS A 261 12.01 14.97 13.27
N ALA A 262 12.28 15.73 12.20
CA ALA A 262 11.82 17.12 12.08
C ALA A 262 10.28 17.21 12.06
N MET A 263 9.62 16.34 11.30
CA MET A 263 8.15 16.32 11.23
C MET A 263 7.53 16.00 12.57
N ALA A 264 8.10 15.07 13.34
CA ALA A 264 7.67 14.79 14.71
C ALA A 264 7.72 16.05 15.60
N ALA A 265 8.81 16.81 15.52
CA ALA A 265 8.96 18.04 16.29
C ALA A 265 7.93 19.11 15.87
N HIS A 266 7.73 19.33 14.57
CA HIS A 266 6.73 20.27 14.07
C HIS A 266 5.31 19.88 14.46
N LEU A 267 4.95 18.60 14.32
CA LEU A 267 3.62 18.11 14.70
C LEU A 267 3.37 18.27 16.21
N ASN A 268 4.37 18.02 17.05
CA ASN A 268 4.24 18.26 18.49
C ASN A 268 4.05 19.74 18.80
N ALA A 269 4.80 20.64 18.14
CA ALA A 269 4.66 22.08 18.31
C ALA A 269 3.28 22.61 17.86
N LEU A 270 2.66 21.93 16.89
CA LEU A 270 1.30 22.22 16.41
C LEU A 270 0.18 21.59 17.25
N GLY A 271 0.51 20.83 18.29
CA GLY A 271 -0.48 20.22 19.18
C GLY A 271 -1.06 18.89 18.71
N TYR A 272 -0.47 18.24 17.70
CA TYR A 272 -0.86 16.86 17.37
C TYR A 272 -0.36 15.91 18.45
N SER A 273 -1.28 15.24 19.14
CA SER A 273 -0.93 14.21 20.13
C SER A 273 -0.25 12.99 19.49
N SER A 274 0.41 12.15 20.31
CA SER A 274 1.06 10.93 19.82
C SER A 274 0.07 9.93 19.18
N SER A 275 -1.18 9.89 19.63
CA SER A 275 -2.22 9.03 19.03
C SER A 275 -2.70 9.53 17.66
N MET A 276 -2.52 10.82 17.36
CA MET A 276 -2.81 11.39 16.05
C MET A 276 -1.67 11.16 15.06
N GLN A 277 -0.53 10.63 15.47
CA GLN A 277 0.65 10.50 14.61
C GLN A 277 1.00 9.03 14.35
N PHE A 278 1.41 8.72 13.13
CA PHE A 278 1.98 7.43 12.80
C PHE A 278 3.17 7.56 11.85
N GLU A 279 4.26 6.88 12.20
CA GLU A 279 5.44 6.74 11.36
C GLU A 279 5.54 5.31 10.83
N PHE A 280 5.55 5.20 9.50
CA PHE A 280 5.69 3.93 8.77
C PHE A 280 7.08 3.32 8.92
#